data_AF-A0A2N7XBA9-F1
#
_entry.id   AF-A0A2N7XBA9-F1
#
_cell.length_a   1.000
_cell.length_b   1.000
_cell.length_c   1.000
_cell.angle_alpha   90.00
_cell.angle_beta   90.00
_cell.angle_gamma   90.00
#
_symmetry.space_group_name_H-M   'P 1'
#
loop_
_entity.id
_entity.type
_entity.pdbx_description
1 polymer ?
#
loop_
_entity_poly.entity_id
_entity_poly.type
_entity_poly.pdbx_seq_one_letter_code
_entity_poly.pdbx_strand_id
1 'polypeptide(L)'
;SNDLVFTVSVAANGDVTLDQIRAVVHPDASNPDDSKTLSADNLVTLTATKTDGDGDSAQATLNIGQNLVFKDDGPSISTTGTEPTLTVDETVLATNATQNFAANFSSAFGADGAGTLTYALGVVVGASGLTDTATGQAVNLSLNGGVVQGRTATSNDLVFTVSVAANGDVTLDQIRAVVHPDTTNPDDSKTLTADNLVTLTATKTDGDGDSAQATLNIGQNLVFKDDGPSISTTGAEPTLTVDETVLATNATQSFAANFSSAFGADGAGTLTYVLGVVAGASGLTDTATGQAVNLSLNGTVVEGRTATSNELVFTVSVAANGDVTLDQIRAVVHPDTTNPDDSKTLTADNLVTLTATKTDGDGDSAQATLNIGQNLVFKDDG
;
A
#
# COMPACT_ATOMS: atom_id res chain seq x y z
N SER A 1 -51.66 0.97 23.09
CA SER A 1 -51.56 1.70 24.37
C SER A 1 -52.54 2.86 24.35
N ASN A 2 -52.80 3.52 25.49
CA ASN A 2 -53.52 4.80 25.55
C ASN A 2 -52.51 5.95 25.67
N ASP A 3 -51.44 5.88 24.91
CA ASP A 3 -50.39 6.89 24.97
C ASP A 3 -50.88 8.17 24.28
N LEU A 4 -50.68 9.30 24.95
CA LEU A 4 -51.00 10.61 24.40
C LEU A 4 -50.01 10.95 23.27
N VAL A 5 -50.54 11.29 22.09
CA VAL A 5 -49.75 11.60 20.87
C VAL A 5 -49.65 13.10 20.63
N PHE A 6 -50.77 13.81 20.75
CA PHE A 6 -50.82 15.26 20.65
C PHE A 6 -51.96 15.79 21.51
N THR A 7 -51.91 17.07 21.84
CA THR A 7 -53.04 17.81 22.42
C THR A 7 -53.40 18.98 21.53
N VAL A 8 -54.69 19.32 21.53
CA VAL A 8 -55.20 20.54 20.90
C VAL A 8 -55.92 21.30 21.98
N SER A 9 -55.54 22.55 22.20
CA SER A 9 -56.16 23.42 23.20
C SER A 9 -56.54 24.75 22.57
N VAL A 10 -57.48 25.47 23.20
CA VAL A 10 -57.90 26.79 22.75
C VAL A 10 -57.92 27.76 23.93
N ALA A 11 -57.35 28.95 23.74
CA ALA A 11 -57.37 30.03 24.71
C ALA A 11 -58.62 30.91 24.55
N ALA A 12 -58.93 31.73 25.56
CA ALA A 12 -60.14 32.57 25.57
C ALA A 12 -60.20 33.62 24.45
N ASN A 13 -59.05 33.97 23.86
CA ASN A 13 -58.95 34.86 22.70
C ASN A 13 -59.14 34.13 21.36
N GLY A 14 -59.33 32.81 21.37
CA GLY A 14 -59.51 31.97 20.17
C GLY A 14 -58.21 31.39 19.59
N ASP A 15 -57.05 31.63 20.22
CA ASP A 15 -55.80 31.02 19.78
C ASP A 15 -55.84 29.51 20.02
N VAL A 16 -55.61 28.74 18.95
CA VAL A 16 -55.54 27.28 19.00
C VAL A 16 -54.09 26.85 19.04
N THR A 17 -53.74 26.02 20.03
CA THR A 17 -52.40 25.44 20.18
C THR A 17 -52.46 23.95 19.87
N LEU A 18 -51.65 23.52 18.91
CA LEU A 18 -51.32 22.11 18.68
C LEU A 18 -49.99 21.81 19.36
N ASP A 19 -50.00 20.85 20.28
CA ASP A 19 -48.80 20.37 20.97
C ASP A 19 -48.60 18.89 20.62
N GLN A 20 -47.56 18.60 19.84
CA GLN A 20 -47.19 17.24 19.45
C GLN A 20 -46.25 16.65 20.50
N ILE A 21 -46.65 15.52 21.09
CA ILE A 21 -45.94 14.86 22.19
C ILE A 21 -45.19 13.63 21.68
N ARG A 22 -45.65 13.04 20.57
CA ARG A 22 -45.03 11.89 19.92
C ARG A 22 -44.99 12.08 18.41
N ALA A 23 -43.96 11.51 17.81
CA ALA A 23 -43.87 11.26 16.38
C ALA A 23 -45.13 10.57 15.83
N VAL A 24 -45.47 10.91 14.59
CA VAL A 24 -46.54 10.25 13.83
C VAL A 24 -45.91 9.72 12.56
N VAL A 25 -46.34 8.57 12.05
CA VAL A 25 -45.76 8.02 10.82
C VAL A 25 -46.20 8.84 9.61
N HIS A 26 -45.26 9.26 8.78
CA HIS A 26 -45.52 10.00 7.55
C HIS A 26 -45.59 9.09 6.31
N PRO A 27 -46.31 9.51 5.25
CA PRO A 27 -46.49 8.69 4.06
C PRO A 27 -45.26 8.60 3.14
N ASP A 28 -44.37 9.60 3.11
CA ASP A 28 -43.19 9.63 2.23
C ASP A 28 -41.87 9.53 2.99
N ALA A 29 -41.36 8.29 3.13
CA ALA A 29 -40.13 8.00 3.86
C ALA A 29 -38.83 8.52 3.21
N SER A 30 -38.93 9.23 2.09
CA SER A 30 -37.80 9.88 1.42
C SER A 30 -37.77 11.40 1.63
N ASN A 31 -38.79 11.96 2.28
CA ASN A 31 -38.93 13.37 2.52
C ASN A 31 -38.89 13.68 4.03
N PRO A 32 -37.74 14.10 4.58
CA PRO A 32 -37.55 14.30 6.02
C PRO A 32 -38.33 15.50 6.62
N ASP A 33 -39.14 16.22 5.82
CA ASP A 33 -40.08 17.27 6.28
C ASP A 33 -41.49 17.04 5.67
N ASP A 34 -41.87 15.77 5.48
CA ASP A 34 -43.21 15.41 5.05
C ASP A 34 -44.27 15.95 6.02
N SER A 35 -45.51 16.08 5.54
CA SER A 35 -46.59 16.64 6.33
C SER A 35 -47.80 15.73 6.35
N LYS A 36 -48.38 15.58 7.53
CA LYS A 36 -49.61 14.81 7.73
C LYS A 36 -50.64 15.65 8.46
N THR A 37 -51.90 15.47 8.10
CA THR A 37 -53.04 16.08 8.80
C THR A 37 -53.97 14.98 9.31
N LEU A 38 -55.04 15.36 10.02
CA LEU A 38 -56.11 14.41 10.29
C LEU A 38 -56.76 13.91 8.98
N SER A 39 -57.60 12.88 9.07
CA SER A 39 -58.23 12.27 7.89
C SER A 39 -59.48 12.98 7.41
N ALA A 40 -60.08 13.82 8.27
CA ALA A 40 -61.19 14.68 7.91
C ALA A 40 -61.19 15.96 8.76
N ASP A 41 -61.68 17.04 8.17
CA ASP A 41 -61.65 18.36 8.78
C ASP A 41 -62.57 18.49 10.00
N ASN A 42 -63.69 17.77 9.97
CA ASN A 42 -64.69 17.78 11.03
C ASN A 42 -64.34 16.87 12.23
N LEU A 43 -63.13 16.31 12.29
CA LEU A 43 -62.67 15.52 13.44
C LEU A 43 -62.36 16.39 14.66
N VAL A 44 -62.02 17.66 14.45
CA VAL A 44 -61.83 18.64 15.52
C VAL A 44 -62.63 19.89 15.17
N THR A 45 -63.50 20.31 16.08
CA THR A 45 -64.37 21.48 15.90
C THR A 45 -64.07 22.55 16.95
N LEU A 46 -63.77 23.76 16.51
CA LEU A 46 -63.68 24.94 17.35
C LEU A 46 -65.06 25.60 17.47
N THR A 47 -65.58 25.75 18.70
CA THR A 47 -66.89 26.37 18.96
C THR A 47 -66.71 27.69 19.70
N ALA A 48 -67.12 28.79 19.08
CA ALA A 48 -67.25 30.07 19.75
C ALA A 48 -68.65 30.19 20.35
N THR A 49 -68.76 30.49 21.64
CA THR A 49 -70.05 30.77 22.32
C THR A 49 -70.05 32.21 22.80
N LYS A 50 -71.12 32.94 22.52
CA LYS A 50 -71.36 34.26 23.09
C LYS A 50 -72.66 34.22 23.88
N THR A 51 -72.57 34.56 25.16
CA THR A 51 -73.71 34.68 26.07
C THR A 51 -73.95 36.15 26.36
N ASP A 52 -75.19 36.60 26.31
CA ASP A 52 -75.54 37.97 26.68
C ASP A 52 -75.86 38.10 28.19
N GLY A 53 -76.39 39.26 28.59
CA GLY A 53 -76.58 39.60 30.00
C GLY A 53 -77.77 38.91 30.68
N ASP A 54 -78.71 38.33 29.92
CA ASP A 54 -79.85 37.60 30.48
C ASP A 54 -79.66 36.07 30.43
N GLY A 55 -78.60 35.61 29.76
CA GLY A 55 -78.16 34.22 29.77
C GLY A 55 -78.35 33.51 28.43
N ASP A 56 -78.93 34.17 27.44
CA ASP A 56 -79.08 33.61 26.10
C ASP A 56 -77.71 33.46 25.42
N SER A 57 -77.49 32.31 24.77
CA SER A 57 -76.22 31.97 24.13
C SER A 57 -76.38 31.68 22.64
N ALA A 58 -75.51 32.27 21.82
CA ALA A 58 -75.35 31.93 20.40
C ALA A 58 -74.00 31.25 20.18
N GLN A 59 -73.96 30.29 19.25
CA GLN A 59 -72.76 29.54 18.90
C GLN A 59 -72.45 29.58 17.41
N ALA A 60 -71.16 29.53 17.09
CA ALA A 60 -70.64 29.29 15.75
C ALA A 60 -69.51 28.27 15.82
N THR A 61 -69.43 27.36 14.83
CA THR A 61 -68.42 26.30 14.78
C THR A 61 -67.54 26.42 13.54
N LEU A 62 -66.29 26.01 13.68
CA LEU A 62 -65.33 25.84 12.59
C LEU A 62 -64.69 24.46 12.69
N ASN A 63 -64.66 23.74 11.58
CA ASN A 63 -63.90 22.50 11.46
C ASN A 63 -62.42 22.88 11.25
N ILE A 64 -61.52 22.29 12.03
CA ILE A 64 -60.09 22.61 12.01
C ILE A 64 -59.20 21.37 11.91
N GLY A 65 -59.77 20.18 11.70
CA GLY A 65 -59.03 18.93 11.73
C GLY A 65 -57.93 18.85 10.67
N GLN A 66 -58.15 19.36 9.45
CA GLN A 66 -57.11 19.40 8.41
C GLN A 66 -56.14 20.57 8.62
N ASN A 67 -56.48 21.56 9.44
CA ASN A 67 -55.59 22.67 9.78
C ASN A 67 -54.53 22.27 10.80
N LEU A 68 -54.69 21.13 11.48
CA LEU A 68 -53.69 20.54 12.35
C LEU A 68 -52.67 19.77 11.50
N VAL A 69 -51.51 20.37 11.28
CA VAL A 69 -50.43 19.82 10.46
C VAL A 69 -49.32 19.31 11.37
N PHE A 70 -48.96 18.05 11.21
CA PHE A 70 -47.81 17.40 11.83
C PHE A 70 -46.68 17.34 10.80
N LYS A 71 -45.53 17.93 11.12
CA LYS A 71 -44.33 17.85 10.28
C LYS A 71 -43.43 16.73 10.75
N ASP A 72 -42.77 16.15 9.78
CA ASP A 72 -41.78 15.10 9.97
C ASP A 72 -40.43 15.68 10.40
N ASP A 73 -39.63 14.89 11.11
CA ASP A 73 -38.25 15.22 11.46
C ASP A 73 -37.33 14.03 11.18
N GLY A 74 -37.09 13.78 9.90
CA GLY A 74 -36.33 12.61 9.45
C GLY A 74 -34.84 12.60 9.84
N PRO A 75 -34.12 11.51 9.54
CA PRO A 75 -32.75 11.34 9.98
C PRO A 75 -31.81 12.25 9.18
N SER A 76 -30.65 12.54 9.77
CA SER A 76 -29.56 13.24 9.10
C SER A 76 -28.25 12.46 9.21
N ILE A 77 -27.43 12.54 8.16
CA ILE A 77 -26.09 11.97 8.15
C ILE A 77 -25.18 12.76 7.21
N SER A 78 -23.93 12.95 7.62
CA SER A 78 -22.89 13.62 6.84
C SER A 78 -21.52 13.01 7.11
N THR A 79 -20.59 13.20 6.18
CA THR A 79 -19.19 12.78 6.36
C THR A 79 -18.39 13.84 7.13
N THR A 80 -17.42 13.39 7.91
CA THR A 80 -16.59 14.27 8.76
C THR A 80 -15.22 13.64 9.05
N GLY A 81 -14.30 14.46 9.54
CA GLY A 81 -12.99 14.03 10.01
C GLY A 81 -12.03 13.62 8.89
N THR A 82 -10.92 13.01 9.30
CA THR A 82 -9.95 12.38 8.41
C THR A 82 -10.23 10.88 8.39
N GLU A 83 -10.27 10.31 7.20
CA GLU A 83 -10.47 8.88 7.01
C GLU A 83 -9.22 8.10 7.49
N PRO A 84 -9.40 6.95 8.17
CA PRO A 84 -8.31 6.03 8.44
C PRO A 84 -7.67 5.49 7.15
N THR A 85 -6.41 5.08 7.25
CA THR A 85 -5.69 4.32 6.21
C THR A 85 -5.57 2.86 6.64
N LEU A 86 -5.83 1.93 5.72
CA LEU A 86 -5.61 0.50 5.91
C LEU A 86 -4.33 0.12 5.17
N THR A 87 -3.35 -0.38 5.90
CA THR A 87 -2.04 -0.77 5.34
C THR A 87 -1.81 -2.26 5.54
N VAL A 88 -1.72 -2.97 4.42
CA VAL A 88 -1.29 -4.38 4.35
C VAL A 88 0.12 -4.43 3.77
N ASP A 89 0.79 -5.54 4.03
CA ASP A 89 2.19 -5.76 3.68
C ASP A 89 2.38 -7.20 3.22
N GLU A 90 3.00 -7.35 2.05
CA GLU A 90 3.22 -8.63 1.40
C GLU A 90 4.19 -9.56 2.12
N THR A 91 5.04 -9.02 3.01
CA THR A 91 5.90 -9.80 3.91
C THR A 91 5.10 -10.87 4.65
N VAL A 92 3.86 -10.55 5.05
CA VAL A 92 2.96 -11.46 5.74
C VAL A 92 1.52 -11.29 5.24
N LEU A 93 1.21 -11.93 4.11
CA LEU A 93 -0.14 -12.00 3.51
C LEU A 93 -1.26 -12.51 4.44
N ALA A 94 -0.93 -13.12 5.58
CA ALA A 94 -1.93 -13.54 6.56
C ALA A 94 -2.39 -12.40 7.51
N THR A 95 -1.78 -11.21 7.42
CA THR A 95 -2.06 -10.08 8.29
C THR A 95 -2.97 -9.08 7.59
N ASN A 96 -4.21 -8.99 8.07
CA ASN A 96 -5.19 -8.04 7.54
C ASN A 96 -5.10 -6.70 8.27
N ALA A 97 -5.39 -5.61 7.55
CA ALA A 97 -5.54 -4.30 8.15
C ALA A 97 -7.02 -4.05 8.45
N THR A 98 -7.37 -3.62 9.67
CA THR A 98 -8.76 -3.29 10.03
C THR A 98 -8.81 -1.96 10.75
N GLN A 99 -9.63 -1.03 10.25
CA GLN A 99 -9.81 0.30 10.83
C GLN A 99 -11.30 0.64 10.93
N ASN A 100 -11.68 1.37 11.98
CA ASN A 100 -13.06 1.79 12.19
C ASN A 100 -13.35 3.14 11.50
N PHE A 101 -14.35 3.16 10.62
CA PHE A 101 -14.80 4.36 9.90
C PHE A 101 -16.08 4.98 10.50
N ALA A 102 -16.63 4.41 11.57
CA ALA A 102 -17.90 4.89 12.13
C ALA A 102 -17.80 6.35 12.59
N ALA A 103 -16.63 6.77 13.10
CA ALA A 103 -16.38 8.15 13.52
C ALA A 103 -16.39 9.16 12.35
N ASN A 104 -16.27 8.70 11.10
CA ASN A 104 -16.33 9.55 9.91
C ASN A 104 -17.77 9.87 9.48
N PHE A 105 -18.77 9.34 10.18
CA PHE A 105 -20.18 9.62 9.92
C PHE A 105 -20.82 10.30 11.11
N SER A 106 -21.14 11.59 10.96
CA SER A 106 -21.96 12.32 11.93
C SER A 106 -23.43 12.11 11.57
N SER A 107 -24.21 11.48 12.45
CA SER A 107 -25.62 11.17 12.18
C SER A 107 -26.53 11.37 13.39
N ALA A 108 -27.81 11.63 13.11
CA ALA A 108 -28.89 11.71 14.08
C ALA A 108 -30.16 11.05 13.51
N PHE A 109 -31.01 10.54 14.40
CA PHE A 109 -32.29 9.91 14.03
C PHE A 109 -33.47 10.89 14.00
N GLY A 110 -33.25 12.19 14.23
CA GLY A 110 -34.35 13.13 14.39
C GLY A 110 -35.22 12.85 15.63
N ALA A 111 -36.45 13.36 15.62
CA ALA A 111 -37.42 13.24 16.71
C ALA A 111 -38.20 11.91 16.69
N ASP A 112 -38.16 11.16 15.60
CA ASP A 112 -38.93 9.92 15.39
C ASP A 112 -38.33 8.70 16.11
N GLY A 113 -37.18 8.91 16.75
CA GLY A 113 -36.54 7.96 17.64
C GLY A 113 -35.56 7.04 16.93
N ALA A 114 -34.85 6.22 17.70
CA ALA A 114 -33.76 5.43 17.16
C ALA A 114 -34.25 4.28 16.25
N GLY A 115 -33.72 4.23 15.03
CA GLY A 115 -33.80 3.08 14.14
C GLY A 115 -32.44 2.40 13.97
N THR A 116 -31.92 2.34 12.75
CA THR A 116 -30.68 1.63 12.39
C THR A 116 -29.60 2.54 11.80
N LEU A 117 -28.34 2.14 11.95
CA LEU A 117 -27.21 2.67 11.20
C LEU A 117 -26.48 1.47 10.57
N THR A 118 -26.38 1.46 9.25
CA THR A 118 -25.79 0.37 8.48
C THR A 118 -24.69 0.88 7.58
N TYR A 119 -23.77 -0.02 7.20
CA TYR A 119 -22.64 0.28 6.35
C TYR A 119 -22.61 -0.69 5.17
N ALA A 120 -22.30 -0.18 3.98
CA ALA A 120 -22.16 -0.97 2.77
C ALA A 120 -20.99 -0.47 1.93
N LEU A 121 -20.24 -1.40 1.33
CA LEU A 121 -19.22 -1.08 0.36
C LEU A 121 -19.82 -0.96 -1.05
N GLY A 122 -19.37 0.04 -1.79
CA GLY A 122 -19.62 0.23 -3.21
C GLY A 122 -18.32 0.13 -4.00
N VAL A 123 -18.44 -0.12 -5.31
CA VAL A 123 -17.27 -0.24 -6.20
C VAL A 123 -17.58 0.29 -7.59
N VAL A 124 -16.61 0.94 -8.22
CA VAL A 124 -16.59 1.13 -9.67
C VAL A 124 -15.97 -0.11 -10.29
N VAL A 125 -16.81 -0.97 -10.89
CA VAL A 125 -16.35 -2.22 -11.51
C VAL A 125 -15.39 -1.93 -12.65
N GLY A 126 -14.22 -2.56 -12.64
CA GLY A 126 -13.19 -2.34 -13.65
C GLY A 126 -11.79 -2.35 -13.05
N ALA A 127 -10.83 -1.74 -13.75
CA ALA A 127 -9.43 -1.76 -13.33
C ALA A 127 -9.22 -1.06 -11.98
N SER A 128 -8.48 -1.71 -11.08
CA SER A 128 -8.01 -1.10 -9.83
C SER A 128 -6.81 -0.17 -10.05
N GLY A 129 -6.01 -0.50 -11.07
CA GLY A 129 -4.67 0.07 -11.29
C GLY A 129 -3.53 -0.73 -10.65
N LEU A 130 -3.85 -1.82 -9.97
CA LEU A 130 -2.88 -2.80 -9.49
C LEU A 130 -2.62 -3.86 -10.56
N THR A 131 -1.46 -4.49 -10.49
CA THR A 131 -1.06 -5.63 -11.33
C THR A 131 -0.60 -6.73 -10.39
N ASP A 132 -1.08 -7.96 -10.56
CA ASP A 132 -0.65 -9.10 -9.77
C ASP A 132 0.77 -9.51 -10.17
N THR A 133 1.71 -9.53 -9.22
CA THR A 133 3.13 -9.82 -9.46
C THR A 133 3.32 -11.17 -10.12
N ALA A 134 2.69 -12.21 -9.57
CA ALA A 134 2.91 -13.59 -10.01
C ALA A 134 2.42 -13.88 -11.46
N THR A 135 1.43 -13.14 -11.96
CA THR A 135 0.86 -13.36 -13.30
C THR A 135 1.11 -12.22 -14.28
N GLY A 136 1.53 -11.04 -13.81
CA GLY A 136 1.62 -9.82 -14.61
C GLY A 136 0.27 -9.31 -15.14
N GLN A 137 -0.85 -9.82 -14.62
CA GLN A 137 -2.19 -9.46 -15.08
C GLN A 137 -2.73 -8.26 -14.28
N ALA A 138 -3.42 -7.36 -14.97
CA ALA A 138 -4.16 -6.29 -14.32
C ALA A 138 -5.18 -6.85 -13.32
N VAL A 139 -5.41 -6.14 -12.23
CA VAL A 139 -6.39 -6.49 -11.20
C VAL A 139 -7.68 -5.67 -11.42
N ASN A 140 -8.81 -6.34 -11.52
CA ASN A 140 -10.13 -5.75 -11.68
C ASN A 140 -10.94 -5.86 -10.38
N LEU A 141 -11.59 -4.77 -10.01
CA LEU A 141 -12.50 -4.67 -8.90
C LEU A 141 -13.90 -5.19 -9.27
N SER A 142 -14.52 -5.87 -8.32
CA SER A 142 -15.92 -6.31 -8.39
C SER A 142 -16.52 -6.35 -6.99
N LEU A 143 -17.85 -6.38 -6.90
CA LEU A 143 -18.57 -6.54 -5.64
C LEU A 143 -19.23 -7.92 -5.61
N ASN A 144 -18.92 -8.73 -4.60
CA ASN A 144 -19.46 -10.06 -4.44
C ASN A 144 -19.98 -10.25 -3.01
N GLY A 145 -21.31 -10.27 -2.85
CA GLY A 145 -21.94 -10.47 -1.54
C GLY A 145 -21.61 -9.39 -0.51
N GLY A 146 -21.40 -8.14 -0.95
CA GLY A 146 -21.02 -7.01 -0.09
C GLY A 146 -19.52 -6.89 0.18
N VAL A 147 -18.71 -7.82 -0.33
CA VAL A 147 -17.24 -7.78 -0.26
C VAL A 147 -16.69 -7.28 -1.60
N VAL A 148 -15.83 -6.27 -1.56
CA VAL A 148 -15.08 -5.84 -2.73
C VAL A 148 -13.95 -6.84 -2.97
N GLN A 149 -13.80 -7.30 -4.20
CA GLN A 149 -12.76 -8.25 -4.59
C GLN A 149 -11.93 -7.65 -5.72
N GLY A 150 -10.61 -7.62 -5.54
CA GLY A 150 -9.65 -7.42 -6.62
C GLY A 150 -9.26 -8.78 -7.20
N ARG A 151 -9.56 -9.04 -8.47
CA ARG A 151 -9.21 -10.29 -9.16
C ARG A 151 -8.40 -10.05 -10.41
N THR A 152 -7.49 -10.94 -10.74
CA THR A 152 -6.75 -10.86 -12.00
C THR A 152 -7.71 -10.88 -13.19
N ALA A 153 -7.46 -10.04 -14.19
CA ALA A 153 -8.39 -9.76 -15.28
C ALA A 153 -8.69 -10.99 -16.16
N THR A 154 -7.74 -11.93 -16.26
CA THR A 154 -7.84 -13.09 -17.16
C THR A 154 -7.97 -14.41 -16.39
N SER A 155 -7.10 -14.68 -15.40
CA SER A 155 -7.18 -15.93 -14.63
C SER A 155 -8.22 -15.94 -13.51
N ASN A 156 -8.78 -14.77 -13.16
CA ASN A 156 -9.79 -14.59 -12.10
C ASN A 156 -9.31 -15.02 -10.70
N ASP A 157 -8.00 -15.03 -10.48
CA ASP A 157 -7.37 -15.28 -9.18
C ASP A 157 -7.66 -14.11 -8.24
N LEU A 158 -7.94 -14.41 -6.97
CA LEU A 158 -8.21 -13.40 -5.96
C LEU A 158 -6.90 -12.78 -5.45
N VAL A 159 -6.77 -11.46 -5.54
CA VAL A 159 -5.57 -10.70 -5.15
C VAL A 159 -5.77 -10.01 -3.81
N PHE A 160 -6.92 -9.40 -3.59
CA PHE A 160 -7.26 -8.79 -2.30
C PHE A 160 -8.78 -8.73 -2.10
N THR A 161 -9.21 -8.52 -0.86
CA THR A 161 -10.60 -8.20 -0.51
C THR A 161 -10.72 -7.00 0.41
N VAL A 162 -11.86 -6.31 0.31
CA VAL A 162 -12.29 -5.29 1.27
C VAL A 162 -13.68 -5.66 1.78
N SER A 163 -13.84 -5.72 3.09
CA SER A 163 -15.11 -6.02 3.75
C SER A 163 -15.44 -4.98 4.81
N VAL A 164 -16.72 -4.86 5.16
CA VAL A 164 -17.17 -3.98 6.24
C VAL A 164 -18.06 -4.73 7.22
N ALA A 165 -17.80 -4.58 8.52
CA ALA A 165 -18.61 -5.13 9.58
C ALA A 165 -19.71 -4.15 10.02
N ALA A 166 -20.70 -4.65 10.79
CA ALA A 166 -21.85 -3.86 11.22
C ALA A 166 -21.49 -2.64 12.11
N ASN A 167 -20.32 -2.67 12.77
CA ASN A 167 -19.82 -1.57 13.58
C ASN A 167 -19.02 -0.52 12.78
N GLY A 168 -18.93 -0.66 11.46
CA GLY A 168 -18.16 0.23 10.58
C GLY A 168 -16.67 -0.07 10.53
N ASP A 169 -16.23 -1.23 11.05
CA ASP A 169 -14.87 -1.71 10.81
C ASP A 169 -14.74 -2.15 9.35
N VAL A 170 -13.82 -1.52 8.63
CA VAL A 170 -13.43 -1.92 7.29
C VAL A 170 -12.15 -2.74 7.41
N THR A 171 -12.10 -3.87 6.71
CA THR A 171 -10.93 -4.76 6.68
C THR A 171 -10.41 -4.89 5.25
N LEU A 172 -9.13 -4.60 5.05
CA LEU A 172 -8.36 -4.91 3.85
C LEU A 172 -7.54 -6.19 4.09
N ASP A 173 -7.70 -7.16 3.19
CA ASP A 173 -7.00 -8.44 3.20
C ASP A 173 -6.30 -8.62 1.86
N GLN A 174 -4.97 -8.75 1.90
CA GLN A 174 -4.17 -8.99 0.72
C GLN A 174 -3.74 -10.45 0.65
N ILE A 175 -4.00 -11.07 -0.50
CA ILE A 175 -3.84 -12.51 -0.70
C ILE A 175 -2.69 -12.80 -1.67
N ARG A 176 -2.33 -11.83 -2.53
CA ARG A 176 -1.25 -11.94 -3.51
C ARG A 176 -0.51 -10.62 -3.64
N ALA A 177 0.78 -10.71 -3.94
CA ALA A 177 1.63 -9.56 -4.18
C ALA A 177 1.22 -8.78 -5.43
N VAL A 178 1.37 -7.47 -5.36
CA VAL A 178 1.12 -6.55 -6.47
C VAL A 178 2.40 -5.85 -6.87
N VAL A 179 2.51 -5.45 -8.13
CA VAL A 179 3.71 -4.78 -8.65
C VAL A 179 3.78 -3.33 -8.16
N HIS A 180 4.95 -2.91 -7.67
CA HIS A 180 5.18 -1.54 -7.19
C HIS A 180 5.90 -0.66 -8.22
N PRO A 181 5.73 0.68 -8.15
CA PRO A 181 6.29 1.59 -9.15
C PRO A 181 7.78 1.92 -8.98
N ASP A 182 8.32 1.98 -7.75
CA ASP A 182 9.73 2.32 -7.51
C ASP A 182 10.61 1.08 -7.26
N THR A 183 11.25 0.59 -8.33
CA THR A 183 12.08 -0.63 -8.31
C THR A 183 13.38 -0.54 -7.51
N THR A 184 13.58 0.54 -6.76
CA THR A 184 14.74 0.77 -5.91
C THR A 184 14.37 0.95 -4.44
N ASN A 185 13.08 0.93 -4.11
CA ASN A 185 12.57 1.07 -2.75
C ASN A 185 11.86 -0.22 -2.33
N PRO A 186 12.53 -1.12 -1.60
CA PRO A 186 12.00 -2.46 -1.25
C PRO A 186 10.86 -2.45 -0.21
N ASP A 187 10.34 -1.28 0.16
CA ASP A 187 9.15 -1.08 1.01
C ASP A 187 8.28 0.05 0.40
N ASP A 188 8.19 0.08 -0.93
CA ASP A 188 7.33 1.03 -1.65
C ASP A 188 5.87 0.82 -1.28
N SER A 189 5.04 1.82 -1.60
CA SER A 189 3.62 1.80 -1.29
C SER A 189 2.79 2.08 -2.53
N LYS A 190 1.70 1.32 -2.67
CA LYS A 190 0.75 1.50 -3.76
C LYS A 190 -0.68 1.55 -3.23
N THR A 191 -1.51 2.34 -3.90
CA THR A 191 -2.95 2.42 -3.66
C THR A 191 -3.73 2.14 -4.94
N LEU A 192 -5.06 2.10 -4.85
CA LEU A 192 -5.87 2.13 -6.07
C LEU A 192 -5.67 3.45 -6.83
N THR A 193 -5.90 3.43 -8.15
CA THR A 193 -5.64 4.60 -9.03
C THR A 193 -6.54 5.80 -8.79
N ALA A 194 -7.70 5.61 -8.18
CA ALA A 194 -8.58 6.69 -7.79
C ALA A 194 -9.35 6.33 -6.52
N ASP A 195 -9.62 7.36 -5.73
CA ASP A 195 -10.20 7.22 -4.41
C ASP A 195 -11.66 6.73 -4.46
N ASN A 196 -12.40 7.18 -5.47
CA ASN A 196 -13.81 6.82 -5.66
C ASN A 196 -14.01 5.41 -6.27
N LEU A 197 -12.94 4.63 -6.48
CA LEU A 197 -13.08 3.25 -6.98
C LEU A 197 -13.72 2.32 -5.96
N VAL A 198 -13.52 2.59 -4.66
CA VAL A 198 -14.17 1.90 -3.56
C VAL A 198 -14.81 2.94 -2.66
N THR A 199 -16.07 2.74 -2.29
CA THR A 199 -16.80 3.67 -1.44
C THR A 199 -17.36 2.97 -0.22
N LEU A 200 -17.45 3.68 0.90
CA LEU A 200 -18.16 3.24 2.09
C LEU A 200 -19.39 4.14 2.29
N THR A 201 -20.58 3.57 2.17
CA THR A 201 -21.85 4.28 2.38
C THR A 201 -22.42 3.90 3.73
N ALA A 202 -22.74 4.89 4.55
CA ALA A 202 -23.50 4.71 5.77
C ALA A 202 -24.95 5.16 5.54
N THR A 203 -25.91 4.34 5.94
CA THR A 203 -27.34 4.63 5.85
C THR A 203 -27.94 4.65 7.25
N LYS A 204 -28.56 5.78 7.60
CA LYS A 204 -29.26 6.02 8.85
C LYS A 204 -30.76 5.94 8.59
N THR A 205 -31.46 5.12 9.36
CA THR A 205 -32.92 5.00 9.32
C THR A 205 -33.47 5.23 10.73
N ASP A 206 -34.51 6.03 10.90
CA ASP A 206 -35.12 6.31 12.20
C ASP A 206 -36.26 5.34 12.57
N GLY A 207 -37.09 5.74 13.53
CA GLY A 207 -38.07 4.87 14.18
C GLY A 207 -39.31 4.56 13.34
N ASP A 208 -39.66 5.41 12.38
CA ASP A 208 -40.84 5.21 11.52
C ASP A 208 -40.49 4.90 10.06
N GLY A 209 -39.22 5.01 9.68
CA GLY A 209 -38.65 4.35 8.50
C GLY A 209 -37.98 5.27 7.51
N ASP A 210 -37.90 6.56 7.81
CA ASP A 210 -37.21 7.55 7.00
C ASP A 210 -35.71 7.23 6.93
N SER A 211 -35.07 7.58 5.81
CA SER A 211 -33.65 7.26 5.63
C SER A 211 -32.82 8.36 4.99
N ALA A 212 -31.60 8.51 5.49
CA ALA A 212 -30.57 9.39 4.94
C ALA A 212 -29.25 8.62 4.81
N GLN A 213 -28.43 9.00 3.83
CA GLN A 213 -27.15 8.34 3.57
C GLN A 213 -26.02 9.33 3.33
N ALA A 214 -24.80 8.93 3.68
CA ALA A 214 -23.57 9.63 3.34
C ALA A 214 -22.53 8.63 2.85
N THR A 215 -21.63 9.06 1.96
CA THR A 215 -20.65 8.18 1.31
C THR A 215 -19.26 8.76 1.40
N LEU A 216 -18.29 7.92 1.78
CA LEU A 216 -16.86 8.18 1.72
C LEU A 216 -16.27 7.44 0.51
N ASN A 217 -15.30 8.07 -0.14
CA ASN A 217 -14.42 7.39 -1.08
C ASN A 217 -13.23 6.88 -0.26
N ILE A 218 -12.85 5.62 -0.42
CA ILE A 218 -11.80 5.00 0.41
C ILE A 218 -10.75 4.25 -0.42
N GLY A 219 -10.80 4.38 -1.74
CA GLY A 219 -9.96 3.62 -2.65
C GLY A 219 -8.47 3.93 -2.47
N GLN A 220 -8.10 5.16 -2.15
CA GLN A 220 -6.71 5.51 -1.86
C GLN A 220 -6.30 5.33 -0.40
N ASN A 221 -7.26 5.00 0.47
CA ASN A 221 -7.00 4.60 1.85
C ASN A 221 -6.54 3.14 1.96
N LEU A 222 -6.65 2.37 0.86
CA LEU A 222 -6.15 1.00 0.76
C LEU A 222 -4.69 1.02 0.29
N VAL A 223 -3.77 0.76 1.21
CA VAL A 223 -2.32 0.81 0.97
C VAL A 223 -1.74 -0.60 1.00
N PHE A 224 -1.02 -0.95 -0.06
CA PHE A 224 -0.27 -2.20 -0.23
C PHE A 224 1.22 -1.86 -0.12
N LYS A 225 1.94 -2.48 0.83
CA LYS A 225 3.37 -2.25 1.06
C LYS A 225 4.19 -3.41 0.55
N ASP A 226 5.17 -3.05 -0.26
CA ASP A 226 6.09 -3.96 -0.90
C ASP A 226 6.95 -4.73 0.11
N ASP A 227 7.31 -5.96 -0.24
CA ASP A 227 8.38 -6.72 0.41
C ASP A 227 9.39 -7.10 -0.67
N GLY A 228 10.16 -6.10 -1.10
CA GLY A 228 11.13 -6.23 -2.18
C GLY A 228 12.41 -6.97 -1.77
N PRO A 229 13.42 -7.03 -2.66
CA PRO A 229 14.59 -7.85 -2.42
C PRO A 229 15.53 -7.18 -1.41
N SER A 230 16.26 -8.01 -0.67
CA SER A 230 17.31 -7.55 0.23
C SER A 230 18.63 -8.27 -0.06
N ILE A 231 19.74 -7.56 0.06
CA ILE A 231 21.08 -8.12 -0.08
C ILE A 231 22.08 -7.37 0.79
N SER A 232 22.99 -8.10 1.41
CA SER A 232 24.05 -7.57 2.26
C SER A 232 25.32 -8.41 2.13
N THR A 233 26.47 -7.78 2.39
CA THR A 233 27.76 -8.48 2.43
C THR A 233 27.98 -9.12 3.80
N THR A 234 28.47 -10.36 3.83
CA THR A 234 28.74 -11.11 5.06
C THR A 234 30.00 -11.98 4.95
N GLY A 235 30.46 -12.51 6.08
CA GLY A 235 31.56 -13.46 6.12
C GLY A 235 32.93 -12.85 5.82
N ALA A 236 33.94 -13.72 5.78
CA ALA A 236 35.28 -13.37 5.32
C ALA A 236 35.39 -13.66 3.81
N GLU A 237 36.01 -12.75 3.09
CA GLU A 237 36.22 -12.89 1.66
C GLU A 237 37.34 -13.92 1.37
N PRO A 238 37.18 -14.76 0.34
CA PRO A 238 38.26 -15.61 -0.15
C PRO A 238 39.45 -14.79 -0.65
N THR A 239 40.64 -15.39 -0.59
CA THR A 239 41.85 -14.90 -1.27
C THR A 239 42.09 -15.72 -2.52
N LEU A 240 42.40 -15.05 -3.64
CA LEU A 240 42.82 -15.67 -4.89
C LEU A 240 44.34 -15.52 -4.99
N THR A 241 45.05 -16.63 -5.17
CA THR A 241 46.52 -16.64 -5.18
C THR A 241 47.04 -17.31 -6.42
N VAL A 242 47.78 -16.55 -7.22
CA VAL A 242 48.51 -16.99 -8.41
C VAL A 242 50.00 -16.91 -8.13
N ASP A 243 50.79 -17.70 -8.85
CA ASP A 243 52.22 -17.90 -8.61
C ASP A 243 52.97 -17.87 -9.95
N GLU A 244 54.03 -17.06 -9.99
CA GLU A 244 54.81 -16.79 -11.19
C GLU A 244 55.58 -18.02 -11.69
N THR A 245 55.78 -19.02 -10.82
CA THR A 245 56.39 -20.31 -11.18
C THR A 245 55.60 -20.97 -12.32
N VAL A 246 54.28 -20.77 -12.35
CA VAL A 246 53.39 -21.28 -13.39
C VAL A 246 52.31 -20.25 -13.75
N LEU A 247 52.65 -19.31 -14.63
CA LEU A 247 51.75 -18.31 -15.23
C LEU A 247 50.54 -18.87 -16.02
N ALA A 248 50.38 -20.19 -16.10
CA ALA A 248 49.20 -20.82 -16.73
C ALA A 248 48.17 -21.31 -15.70
N THR A 249 48.43 -21.14 -14.40
CA THR A 249 47.56 -21.62 -13.33
C THR A 249 46.74 -20.47 -12.76
N ASN A 250 45.43 -20.51 -13.03
CA ASN A 250 44.51 -19.51 -12.54
C ASN A 250 44.03 -19.87 -11.13
N ALA A 251 43.75 -18.85 -10.32
CA ALA A 251 43.08 -19.01 -9.03
C ALA A 251 41.59 -18.72 -9.20
N THR A 252 40.71 -19.61 -8.74
CA THR A 252 39.25 -19.39 -8.76
C THR A 252 38.67 -19.66 -7.38
N GLN A 253 37.86 -18.73 -6.87
CA GLN A 253 37.20 -18.85 -5.58
C GLN A 253 35.76 -18.34 -5.68
N SER A 254 34.86 -18.97 -4.93
CA SER A 254 33.45 -18.56 -4.89
C SER A 254 33.22 -17.45 -3.87
N PHE A 255 32.68 -16.32 -4.33
CA PHE A 255 32.26 -15.20 -3.48
C PHE A 255 30.76 -15.21 -3.20
N ALA A 256 30.00 -16.18 -3.73
CA ALA A 256 28.55 -16.23 -3.58
C ALA A 256 28.11 -16.26 -2.11
N ALA A 257 28.85 -16.97 -1.25
CA ALA A 257 28.57 -17.06 0.18
C ALA A 257 28.80 -15.73 0.93
N ASN A 258 29.50 -14.77 0.32
CA ASN A 258 29.71 -13.44 0.90
C ASN A 258 28.49 -12.51 0.70
N PHE A 259 27.46 -12.94 -0.02
CA PHE A 259 26.24 -12.18 -0.22
C PHE A 259 25.04 -12.90 0.42
N SER A 260 24.56 -12.39 1.56
CA SER A 260 23.30 -12.84 2.16
C SER A 260 22.16 -12.08 1.53
N SER A 261 21.19 -12.78 0.92
CA SER A 261 20.15 -12.13 0.14
C SER A 261 18.80 -12.86 0.15
N ALA A 262 17.70 -12.13 0.01
CA ALA A 262 16.33 -12.64 -0.12
C ALA A 262 15.62 -11.93 -1.29
N PHE A 263 14.66 -12.60 -1.93
CA PHE A 263 13.83 -12.01 -3.00
C PHE A 263 12.58 -11.32 -2.45
N GLY A 264 12.37 -11.31 -1.14
CA GLY A 264 11.11 -10.83 -0.58
C GLY A 264 9.91 -11.71 -0.96
N ALA A 265 8.72 -11.13 -0.98
CA ALA A 265 7.45 -11.84 -1.20
C ALA A 265 7.00 -11.86 -2.67
N ASP A 266 7.65 -11.08 -3.53
CA ASP A 266 7.32 -10.93 -4.97
C ASP A 266 7.73 -12.12 -5.84
N GLY A 267 8.41 -13.09 -5.23
CA GLY A 267 8.86 -14.30 -5.88
C GLY A 267 10.25 -14.18 -6.45
N ALA A 268 10.80 -15.32 -6.87
CA ALA A 268 12.19 -15.38 -7.29
C ALA A 268 12.40 -14.71 -8.65
N GLY A 269 13.36 -13.77 -8.71
CA GLY A 269 13.91 -13.22 -9.95
C GLY A 269 15.33 -13.70 -10.21
N THR A 270 16.29 -12.77 -10.24
CA THR A 270 17.69 -13.03 -10.58
C THR A 270 18.67 -12.57 -9.51
N LEU A 271 19.83 -13.24 -9.44
CA LEU A 271 21.01 -12.77 -8.69
C LEU A 271 22.16 -12.73 -9.68
N THR A 272 22.76 -11.55 -9.85
CA THR A 272 23.85 -11.32 -10.81
C THR A 272 25.07 -10.75 -10.13
N TYR A 273 26.24 -10.96 -10.73
CA TYR A 273 27.52 -10.52 -10.22
C TYR A 273 28.26 -9.72 -11.30
N VAL A 274 28.80 -8.56 -10.93
CA VAL A 274 29.54 -7.68 -11.84
C VAL A 274 30.81 -7.21 -11.15
N LEU A 275 31.92 -7.22 -11.89
CA LEU A 275 33.17 -6.60 -11.45
C LEU A 275 33.17 -5.11 -11.77
N GLY A 276 33.57 -4.31 -10.79
CA GLY A 276 33.88 -2.89 -10.94
C GLY A 276 35.39 -2.66 -10.79
N VAL A 277 35.87 -1.52 -11.31
CA VAL A 277 37.28 -1.16 -11.21
C VAL A 277 37.45 0.35 -11.09
N VAL A 278 38.42 0.78 -10.28
CA VAL A 278 38.95 2.15 -10.32
C VAL A 278 40.10 2.16 -11.33
N ALA A 279 39.83 2.70 -12.53
CA ALA A 279 40.83 2.74 -13.59
C ALA A 279 42.06 3.57 -13.19
N GLY A 280 43.24 3.06 -13.52
CA GLY A 280 44.51 3.71 -13.16
C GLY A 280 45.50 2.74 -12.54
N ALA A 281 46.49 3.26 -11.82
CA ALA A 281 47.59 2.45 -11.31
C ALA A 281 47.12 1.37 -10.33
N SER A 282 47.55 0.13 -10.57
CA SER A 282 47.25 -1.02 -9.70
C SER A 282 48.18 -1.11 -8.49
N GLY A 283 49.35 -0.46 -8.56
CA GLY A 283 50.45 -0.63 -7.62
C GLY A 283 51.44 -1.75 -7.99
N LEU A 284 51.12 -2.52 -9.03
CA LEU A 284 52.02 -3.55 -9.58
C LEU A 284 52.93 -2.93 -10.66
N THR A 285 54.06 -3.60 -10.90
CA THR A 285 55.02 -3.27 -11.96
C THR A 285 55.35 -4.56 -12.69
N ASP A 286 55.26 -4.57 -14.01
CA ASP A 286 55.59 -5.74 -14.84
C ASP A 286 57.11 -5.99 -14.81
N THR A 287 57.53 -7.20 -14.45
CA THR A 287 58.96 -7.54 -14.28
C THR A 287 59.74 -7.43 -15.58
N ALA A 288 59.13 -7.84 -16.71
CA ALA A 288 59.81 -7.89 -18.00
C ALA A 288 60.07 -6.50 -18.61
N THR A 289 59.11 -5.56 -18.47
CA THR A 289 59.22 -4.21 -19.06
C THR A 289 59.61 -3.14 -18.05
N GLY A 290 59.49 -3.40 -16.75
CA GLY A 290 59.67 -2.40 -15.69
C GLY A 290 58.59 -1.31 -15.66
N GLN A 291 57.50 -1.51 -16.39
CA GLN A 291 56.42 -0.52 -16.50
C GLN A 291 55.37 -0.74 -15.42
N ALA A 292 54.77 0.36 -14.92
CA ALA A 292 53.61 0.29 -14.04
C ALA A 292 52.46 -0.46 -14.72
N VAL A 293 51.64 -1.16 -13.94
CA VAL A 293 50.44 -1.84 -14.42
C VAL A 293 49.22 -0.99 -14.07
N ASN A 294 48.40 -0.69 -15.08
CA ASN A 294 47.15 0.04 -14.92
C ASN A 294 45.96 -0.90 -15.07
N LEU A 295 44.98 -0.72 -14.19
CA LEU A 295 43.69 -1.39 -14.22
C LEU A 295 42.76 -0.70 -15.21
N SER A 296 41.98 -1.51 -15.92
CA SER A 296 40.89 -1.08 -16.78
C SER A 296 39.82 -2.17 -16.82
N LEU A 297 38.61 -1.81 -17.26
CA LEU A 297 37.53 -2.76 -17.51
C LEU A 297 37.38 -2.96 -19.02
N ASN A 298 37.48 -4.21 -19.48
CA ASN A 298 37.26 -4.60 -20.86
C ASN A 298 36.04 -5.52 -20.93
N GLY A 299 34.87 -4.96 -21.23
CA GLY A 299 33.60 -5.66 -21.11
C GLY A 299 33.28 -5.95 -19.63
N THR A 300 33.26 -7.22 -19.25
CA THR A 300 33.04 -7.68 -17.86
C THR A 300 34.31 -8.14 -17.16
N VAL A 301 35.46 -8.06 -17.82
CA VAL A 301 36.75 -8.53 -17.33
C VAL A 301 37.59 -7.34 -16.91
N VAL A 302 38.12 -7.38 -15.70
CA VAL A 302 39.12 -6.42 -15.23
C VAL A 302 40.46 -6.85 -15.79
N GLU A 303 41.18 -5.92 -16.43
CA GLU A 303 42.50 -6.17 -17.00
C GLU A 303 43.54 -5.29 -16.34
N GLY A 304 44.65 -5.89 -15.93
CA GLY A 304 45.88 -5.18 -15.61
C GLY A 304 46.78 -5.12 -16.84
N ARG A 305 47.07 -3.94 -17.38
CA ARG A 305 47.94 -3.75 -18.55
C ARG A 305 49.11 -2.84 -18.24
N THR A 306 50.27 -3.11 -18.84
CA THR A 306 51.42 -2.22 -18.72
C THR A 306 51.07 -0.82 -19.24
N ALA A 307 51.45 0.22 -18.52
CA ALA A 307 50.99 1.59 -18.75
C ALA A 307 51.36 2.18 -20.13
N THR A 308 52.47 1.73 -20.72
CA THR A 308 52.98 2.30 -22.00
C THR A 308 52.84 1.32 -23.17
N SER A 309 53.28 0.05 -23.04
CA SER A 309 53.20 -0.92 -24.14
C SER A 309 51.85 -1.63 -24.25
N ASN A 310 50.92 -1.39 -23.31
CA ASN A 310 49.57 -1.98 -23.29
C ASN A 310 49.52 -3.52 -23.30
N GLU A 311 50.60 -4.17 -22.86
CA GLU A 311 50.70 -5.61 -22.72
C GLU A 311 49.87 -6.09 -21.53
N LEU A 312 49.15 -7.20 -21.69
CA LEU A 312 48.27 -7.76 -20.67
C LEU A 312 49.10 -8.51 -19.62
N VAL A 313 48.92 -8.15 -18.34
CA VAL A 313 49.66 -8.69 -17.20
C VAL A 313 48.80 -9.68 -16.41
N PHE A 314 47.53 -9.34 -16.16
CA PHE A 314 46.58 -10.24 -15.51
C PHE A 314 45.14 -9.89 -15.89
N THR A 315 44.22 -10.82 -15.64
CA THR A 315 42.78 -10.59 -15.73
C THR A 315 42.04 -11.05 -14.47
N VAL A 316 40.92 -10.40 -14.18
CA VAL A 316 39.94 -10.85 -13.18
C VAL A 316 38.58 -10.94 -13.87
N SER A 317 37.93 -12.09 -13.76
CA SER A 317 36.59 -12.33 -14.31
C SER A 317 35.68 -12.93 -13.27
N VAL A 318 34.37 -12.69 -13.39
CA VAL A 318 33.34 -13.32 -12.55
C VAL A 318 32.37 -14.13 -13.39
N ALA A 319 32.07 -15.36 -12.96
CA ALA A 319 31.07 -16.22 -13.56
C ALA A 319 29.68 -15.99 -12.93
N ALA A 320 28.62 -16.46 -13.60
CA ALA A 320 27.24 -16.26 -13.15
C ALA A 320 26.92 -16.88 -11.78
N ASN A 321 27.69 -17.87 -11.34
CA ASN A 321 27.56 -18.49 -10.02
C ASN A 321 28.30 -17.73 -8.91
N GLY A 322 28.93 -16.59 -9.21
CA GLY A 322 29.70 -15.79 -8.25
C GLY A 322 31.13 -16.27 -8.05
N ASP A 323 31.63 -17.18 -8.90
CA ASP A 323 33.04 -17.56 -8.90
C ASP A 323 33.88 -16.47 -9.56
N VAL A 324 34.87 -15.96 -8.83
CA VAL A 324 35.85 -15.00 -9.33
C VAL A 324 37.12 -15.75 -9.68
N THR A 325 37.69 -15.46 -10.85
CA THR A 325 38.93 -16.03 -11.34
C THR A 325 39.98 -14.93 -11.52
N LEU A 326 41.16 -15.13 -10.94
CA LEU A 326 42.38 -14.36 -11.19
C LEU A 326 43.30 -15.18 -12.09
N ASP A 327 43.71 -14.60 -13.22
CA ASP A 327 44.62 -15.18 -14.20
C ASP A 327 45.81 -14.24 -14.38
N GLN A 328 47.01 -14.69 -14.03
CA GLN A 328 48.24 -13.93 -14.20
C GLN A 328 49.00 -14.42 -15.43
N ILE A 329 49.23 -13.50 -16.36
CA ILE A 329 49.86 -13.79 -17.66
C ILE A 329 51.33 -13.37 -17.67
N ARG A 330 51.72 -12.45 -16.77
CA ARG A 330 53.09 -11.92 -16.67
C ARG A 330 53.49 -11.68 -15.21
N ALA A 331 54.77 -11.92 -14.94
CA ALA A 331 55.39 -11.70 -13.63
C ALA A 331 55.37 -10.22 -13.23
N VAL A 332 55.22 -9.96 -11.92
CA VAL A 332 55.24 -8.62 -11.33
C VAL A 332 56.38 -8.47 -10.33
N VAL A 333 56.85 -7.24 -10.13
CA VAL A 333 57.97 -6.96 -9.23
C VAL A 333 57.50 -7.07 -7.77
N HIS A 334 58.19 -7.92 -7.01
CA HIS A 334 58.01 -8.12 -5.58
C HIS A 334 58.92 -7.22 -4.72
N PRO A 335 58.44 -6.76 -3.54
CA PRO A 335 59.19 -5.84 -2.69
C PRO A 335 60.42 -6.45 -2.00
N ASP A 336 60.39 -7.73 -1.59
CA ASP A 336 61.51 -8.40 -0.93
C ASP A 336 62.26 -9.33 -1.89
N THR A 337 63.34 -8.83 -2.47
CA THR A 337 64.21 -9.58 -3.40
C THR A 337 64.99 -10.73 -2.75
N THR A 338 64.81 -10.99 -1.45
CA THR A 338 65.46 -12.09 -0.72
C THR A 338 64.49 -13.19 -0.28
N ASN A 339 63.18 -12.98 -0.47
CA ASN A 339 62.16 -13.95 -0.19
C ASN A 339 61.62 -14.54 -1.52
N PRO A 340 61.97 -15.78 -1.88
CA PRO A 340 61.55 -16.38 -3.14
C PRO A 340 60.06 -16.77 -3.21
N ASP A 341 59.29 -16.54 -2.14
CA ASP A 341 57.82 -16.70 -2.10
C ASP A 341 57.19 -15.42 -1.53
N ASP A 342 57.74 -14.25 -1.94
CA ASP A 342 57.16 -12.97 -1.58
C ASP A 342 55.79 -12.79 -2.23
N SER A 343 54.93 -12.01 -1.58
CA SER A 343 53.55 -11.82 -2.02
C SER A 343 53.25 -10.35 -2.20
N LYS A 344 52.54 -10.03 -3.28
CA LYS A 344 52.08 -8.69 -3.57
C LYS A 344 50.60 -8.69 -3.92
N THR A 345 49.92 -7.62 -3.54
CA THR A 345 48.50 -7.37 -3.86
C THR A 345 48.35 -6.00 -4.50
N LEU A 346 47.12 -5.65 -4.89
CA LEU A 346 46.84 -4.29 -5.37
C LEU A 346 47.02 -3.27 -4.23
N THR A 347 47.40 -2.04 -4.58
CA THR A 347 47.75 -1.02 -3.57
C THR A 347 46.58 -0.58 -2.68
N ALA A 348 45.34 -0.86 -3.08
CA ALA A 348 44.15 -0.59 -2.30
C ALA A 348 43.05 -1.59 -2.65
N ASP A 349 42.22 -1.90 -1.66
CA ASP A 349 41.22 -2.95 -1.75
C ASP A 349 40.05 -2.58 -2.67
N ASN A 350 39.65 -1.31 -2.65
CA ASN A 350 38.57 -0.79 -3.46
C ASN A 350 38.94 -0.54 -4.93
N LEU A 351 40.14 -0.93 -5.37
CA LEU A 351 40.54 -0.81 -6.77
C LEU A 351 39.79 -1.78 -7.68
N VAL A 352 39.38 -2.93 -7.14
CA VAL A 352 38.51 -3.91 -7.81
C VAL A 352 37.35 -4.21 -6.86
N THR A 353 36.13 -4.14 -7.37
CA THR A 353 34.93 -4.43 -6.59
C THR A 353 34.15 -5.59 -7.21
N LEU A 354 33.43 -6.33 -6.39
CA LEU A 354 32.44 -7.31 -6.82
C LEU A 354 31.08 -6.86 -6.30
N THR A 355 30.19 -6.47 -7.20
CA THR A 355 28.82 -6.07 -6.88
C THR A 355 27.88 -7.21 -7.22
N ALA A 356 27.08 -7.62 -6.24
CA ALA A 356 25.95 -8.50 -6.46
C ALA A 356 24.66 -7.70 -6.49
N THR A 357 23.83 -7.94 -7.51
CA THR A 357 22.51 -7.32 -7.66
C THR A 357 21.45 -8.40 -7.66
N LYS A 358 20.48 -8.27 -6.76
CA LYS A 358 19.32 -9.15 -6.67
C LYS A 358 18.10 -8.41 -7.16
N THR A 359 17.34 -9.05 -8.04
CA THR A 359 16.07 -8.55 -8.58
C THR A 359 15.00 -9.61 -8.38
N ASP A 360 13.81 -9.26 -7.94
CA ASP A 360 12.72 -10.21 -7.67
C ASP A 360 11.72 -10.31 -8.84
N GLY A 361 10.50 -10.77 -8.55
CA GLY A 361 9.49 -11.10 -9.55
C GLY A 361 8.77 -9.92 -10.19
N ASP A 362 8.74 -8.76 -9.53
CA ASP A 362 8.06 -7.57 -10.02
C ASP A 362 9.04 -6.55 -10.66
N GLY A 363 10.33 -6.71 -10.38
CA GLY A 363 11.42 -5.97 -11.00
C GLY A 363 12.22 -5.13 -10.02
N ASP A 364 11.83 -5.13 -8.76
CA ASP A 364 12.54 -4.47 -7.67
C ASP A 364 13.94 -5.01 -7.50
N SER A 365 14.87 -4.15 -7.09
CA SER A 365 16.29 -4.50 -7.04
C SER A 365 17.04 -3.93 -5.86
N ALA A 366 17.90 -4.75 -5.28
CA ALA A 366 18.84 -4.37 -4.23
C ALA A 366 20.24 -4.84 -4.60
N GLN A 367 21.27 -4.10 -4.14
CA GLN A 367 22.66 -4.43 -4.43
C GLN A 367 23.56 -4.32 -3.20
N ALA A 368 24.61 -5.13 -3.18
CA ALA A 368 25.68 -5.05 -2.20
C ALA A 368 27.03 -5.20 -2.92
N THR A 369 28.08 -4.58 -2.39
CA THR A 369 29.40 -4.53 -3.05
C THR A 369 30.50 -4.91 -2.07
N LEU A 370 31.39 -5.80 -2.50
CA LEU A 370 32.65 -6.13 -1.85
C LEU A 370 33.79 -5.41 -2.55
N ASN A 371 34.80 -5.00 -1.78
CA ASN A 371 36.09 -4.60 -2.33
C ASN A 371 36.97 -5.85 -2.29
N ILE A 372 37.63 -6.19 -3.40
CA ILE A 372 38.38 -7.45 -3.51
C ILE A 372 39.80 -7.25 -4.03
N GLY A 373 40.25 -5.99 -4.15
CA GLY A 373 41.53 -5.66 -4.75
C GLY A 373 42.71 -6.23 -3.99
N GLN A 374 42.66 -6.29 -2.65
CA GLN A 374 43.73 -6.89 -1.85
C GLN A 374 43.58 -8.41 -1.69
N ASN A 375 42.46 -8.99 -2.12
CA ASN A 375 42.25 -10.43 -2.18
C ASN A 375 42.95 -11.07 -3.37
N LEU A 376 43.45 -10.26 -4.31
CA LEU A 376 44.23 -10.70 -5.46
C LEU A 376 45.71 -10.74 -5.08
N VAL A 377 46.25 -11.94 -4.88
CA VAL A 377 47.63 -12.17 -4.42
C VAL A 377 48.45 -12.77 -5.55
N PHE A 378 49.56 -12.10 -5.86
CA PHE A 378 50.58 -12.53 -6.80
C PHE A 378 51.81 -13.00 -6.00
N LYS A 379 52.27 -14.23 -6.21
CA LYS A 379 53.46 -14.79 -5.55
C LYS A 379 54.66 -14.83 -6.50
N ASP A 380 55.83 -14.54 -5.93
CA ASP A 380 57.13 -14.60 -6.62
C ASP A 380 57.51 -16.04 -7.01
N ASP A 381 58.29 -16.20 -8.07
CA ASP A 381 58.86 -17.48 -8.52
C ASP A 381 60.30 -17.74 -8.03
N GLY A 382 60.95 -16.69 -7.51
CA GLY A 382 62.14 -16.76 -6.66
C GLY A 382 63.52 -16.49 -7.26
#